data_AF-A0A7X7IRP4-F1
#
_entry.id   AF-A0A7X7IRP4-F1
#
_cell.length_a   1.000
_cell.length_b   1.000
_cell.length_c   1.000
_cell.angle_alpha   90.00
_cell.angle_beta   90.00
_cell.angle_gamma   90.00
#
_symmetry.space_group_name_H-M   'P 1'
#
loop_
_entity.id
_entity.type
_entity.pdbx_description
1 polymer ?
#
loop_
_entity_poly.entity_id
_entity_poly.type
_entity_poly.pdbx_seq_one_letter_code
_entity_poly.pdbx_strand_id
1 'polypeptide(L)'
;MHIRRREPAWVLAVLLAALTAAGGCGQPQVGRENLELLASLRTALSAQNVEWLDKNAAIIETRRDEGQLSQETHARLAAMVEKARAGQWKEAERELVAFQKAQRPPAR
;
A
#
# COMPACT_ATOMS: atom_id res chain seq x y z
N MET A 1 -12.61 14.74 -53.45
CA MET A 1 -11.50 15.05 -52.52
C MET A 1 -11.58 14.05 -51.36
N HIS A 2 -10.93 12.89 -51.47
CA HIS A 2 -10.89 11.86 -50.42
C HIS A 2 -9.54 11.94 -49.71
N ILE A 3 -9.54 12.46 -48.47
CA ILE A 3 -8.37 12.44 -47.59
C ILE A 3 -8.44 11.12 -46.81
N ARG A 4 -7.73 10.09 -47.28
CA ARG A 4 -7.43 8.90 -46.46
C ARG A 4 -6.44 9.32 -45.37
N ARG A 5 -6.94 9.55 -44.15
CA ARG A 5 -6.10 9.72 -42.96
C ARG A 5 -5.37 8.40 -42.70
N ARG A 6 -4.03 8.42 -42.80
CA ARG A 6 -3.16 7.33 -42.37
C ARG A 6 -3.02 7.44 -40.85
N GLU A 7 -3.64 6.51 -40.14
CA GLU A 7 -3.55 6.43 -38.68
C GLU A 7 -2.09 6.09 -38.28
N PRO A 8 -1.44 6.87 -37.42
CA PRO A 8 -0.08 6.57 -36.98
C PRO A 8 -0.10 5.41 -35.96
N ALA A 9 0.16 4.20 -36.46
CA ALA A 9 0.24 2.94 -35.68
C ALA A 9 1.19 3.00 -34.45
N TRP A 10 2.00 4.05 -34.35
CA TRP A 10 3.00 4.24 -33.29
C TRP A 10 2.37 4.71 -31.98
N VAL A 11 1.20 5.37 -32.02
CA VAL A 11 0.49 5.83 -30.82
C VAL A 11 -0.03 4.64 -30.00
N LEU A 12 -0.49 3.57 -30.66
CA LEU A 12 -0.92 2.33 -30.01
C LEU A 12 0.24 1.57 -29.33
N ALA A 13 1.43 1.60 -29.93
CA ALA A 13 2.60 0.92 -29.38
C ALA A 13 3.11 1.57 -28.08
N VAL A 14 3.07 2.91 -27.98
CA VAL A 14 3.46 3.64 -26.76
C VAL A 14 2.45 3.41 -25.62
N LEU A 15 1.16 3.35 -25.95
CA LEU A 15 0.12 3.07 -24.95
C LEU A 15 0.22 1.64 -24.39
N LEU A 16 0.53 0.63 -25.22
CA LEU A 16 0.73 -0.74 -24.73
C LEU A 16 1.97 -0.88 -23.84
N ALA A 17 3.05 -0.15 -24.14
CA ALA A 17 4.28 -0.17 -23.32
C ALA A 17 4.10 0.52 -21.95
N ALA A 18 3.22 1.52 -21.85
CA ALA A 18 2.88 2.16 -20.58
C ALA A 18 2.07 1.25 -19.65
N LEU A 19 1.25 0.35 -20.21
CA LEU A 19 0.41 -0.59 -19.44
C LEU A 19 1.20 -1.75 -18.82
N THR A 20 2.34 -2.14 -19.39
CA THR A 20 3.17 -3.22 -18.84
C THR A 20 4.13 -2.75 -17.74
N ALA A 21 4.36 -1.44 -17.61
CA ALA A 21 5.24 -0.87 -16.58
C ALA A 21 4.59 -0.75 -15.18
N ALA A 22 3.25 -0.83 -15.08
CA ALA A 22 2.54 -0.73 -13.80
C ALA A 22 2.40 -2.08 -13.06
N GLY A 23 2.84 -3.19 -13.64
CA GLY A 23 2.69 -4.55 -13.11
C GLY A 23 3.95 -5.15 -12.46
N GLY A 24 4.95 -4.34 -12.15
CA GLY A 24 6.22 -4.80 -11.59
C GLY A 24 6.15 -5.12 -10.09
N CYS A 25 6.22 -6.42 -9.77
CA CYS A 25 6.91 -7.00 -8.61
C CYS A 25 6.28 -6.91 -7.21
N GLY A 26 5.25 -7.74 -6.96
CA GLY A 26 4.94 -8.26 -5.61
C GLY A 26 4.36 -7.24 -4.61
N GLN A 27 3.79 -7.71 -3.49
CA GLN A 27 3.39 -6.80 -2.41
C GLN A 27 4.65 -6.26 -1.71
N PRO A 28 4.66 -4.99 -1.27
CA PRO A 28 5.83 -4.42 -0.64
C PRO A 28 6.17 -5.20 0.63
N GLN A 29 7.45 -5.54 0.75
CA GLN A 29 7.94 -6.33 1.87
C GLN A 29 8.31 -5.42 3.04
N VAL A 30 7.86 -5.81 4.22
CA VAL A 30 8.08 -5.09 5.46
C VAL A 30 9.24 -5.75 6.20
N GLY A 31 10.22 -4.94 6.59
CA GLY A 31 11.34 -5.42 7.40
C GLY A 31 10.88 -5.98 8.75
N ARG A 32 11.67 -6.89 9.33
CA ARG A 32 11.31 -7.60 10.57
C ARG A 32 11.02 -6.63 11.72
N GLU A 33 11.75 -5.54 11.78
CA GLU A 33 11.62 -4.45 12.75
C GLU A 33 10.24 -3.79 12.73
N ASN A 34 9.51 -3.90 11.62
CA ASN A 34 8.19 -3.29 11.40
C ASN A 34 7.03 -4.29 11.59
N LEU A 35 7.27 -5.56 11.90
CA LEU A 35 6.20 -6.54 12.10
C LEU A 35 5.35 -6.25 13.34
N GLU A 36 5.97 -5.77 14.42
CA GLU A 36 5.27 -5.32 15.64
C GLU A 36 4.35 -4.14 15.34
N LEU A 37 4.74 -3.23 14.45
CA LEU A 37 3.89 -2.13 14.01
C LEU A 37 2.63 -2.66 13.30
N LEU A 38 2.77 -3.65 12.40
CA LEU A 38 1.61 -4.25 11.75
C LEU A 38 0.68 -4.95 12.74
N ALA A 39 1.24 -5.63 13.74
CA ALA A 39 0.46 -6.30 14.78
C ALA A 39 -0.29 -5.29 15.66
N SER A 40 0.38 -4.22 16.09
CA SER A 40 -0.20 -3.13 16.87
C SER A 40 -1.33 -2.43 16.11
N LEU A 41 -1.09 -2.08 14.84
CA LEU A 41 -2.10 -1.46 13.97
C LEU A 41 -3.31 -2.39 13.81
N ARG A 42 -3.11 -3.70 13.64
CA ARG A 42 -4.21 -4.66 13.56
C ARG A 42 -5.05 -4.67 14.83
N THR A 43 -4.41 -4.63 15.99
CA THR A 43 -5.13 -4.52 17.28
C THR A 43 -5.91 -3.22 17.37
N ALA A 44 -5.36 -2.09 16.92
CA ALA A 44 -6.07 -0.81 16.89
C ALA A 44 -7.31 -0.87 15.99
N LEU A 45 -7.19 -1.48 14.80
CA LEU A 45 -8.28 -1.64 13.85
C LEU A 45 -9.38 -2.58 14.35
N SER A 46 -9.01 -3.74 14.92
CA SER A 46 -9.97 -4.72 15.43
C SER A 46 -10.71 -4.22 16.66
N ALA A 47 -10.02 -3.48 17.54
CA ALA A 47 -10.61 -2.81 18.70
C ALA A 47 -11.39 -1.53 18.33
N GLN A 48 -11.27 -1.04 17.09
CA GLN A 48 -11.80 0.26 16.64
C GLN A 48 -11.40 1.40 17.57
N ASN A 49 -10.16 1.35 18.07
CA ASN A 49 -9.65 2.30 19.04
C ASN A 49 -8.95 3.46 18.33
N VAL A 50 -9.58 4.63 18.36
CA VAL A 50 -9.09 5.85 17.68
C VAL A 50 -7.74 6.31 18.23
N GLU A 51 -7.55 6.28 19.56
CA GLU A 51 -6.29 6.71 20.18
C GLU A 51 -5.13 5.81 19.76
N TRP A 52 -5.36 4.50 19.69
CA TRP A 52 -4.34 3.54 19.24
C TRP A 52 -4.08 3.66 17.75
N LEU A 53 -5.10 3.97 16.95
CA LEU A 53 -4.95 4.25 15.53
C LEU A 53 -4.07 5.48 15.31
N ASP A 54 -4.30 6.56 16.06
CA ASP A 54 -3.51 7.81 15.98
C ASP A 54 -2.05 7.59 16.36
N LYS A 55 -1.79 6.83 17.43
CA LYS A 55 -0.43 6.46 17.83
C LYS A 55 0.27 5.65 16.74
N ASN A 56 -0.41 4.68 16.14
CA ASN A 56 0.14 3.89 15.04
C ASN A 56 0.40 4.76 13.80
N ALA A 57 -0.50 5.70 13.47
CA ALA A 57 -0.31 6.64 12.38
C ALA A 57 0.95 7.49 12.59
N ALA A 58 1.16 8.03 13.79
CA ALA A 58 2.37 8.78 14.11
C ALA A 58 3.64 7.92 13.97
N ILE A 59 3.62 6.66 14.45
CA ILE A 59 4.75 5.74 14.29
C ILE A 59 5.03 5.45 12.81
N ILE A 60 3.99 5.26 11.99
CA ILE A 60 4.13 5.05 10.54
C ILE A 60 4.86 6.23 9.88
N GLU A 61 4.50 7.47 10.23
CA GLU A 61 5.18 8.66 9.73
C GLU A 61 6.64 8.72 10.18
N THR A 62 6.90 8.54 11.48
CA THR A 62 8.26 8.55 12.03
C THR A 62 9.15 7.51 11.36
N ARG A 63 8.68 6.28 11.17
CA ARG A 63 9.47 5.23 10.53
C ARG A 63 9.73 5.49 9.05
N ARG A 64 8.80 6.14 8.36
CA ARG A 64 9.03 6.60 6.98
C ARG A 64 10.10 7.68 6.95
N ASP A 65 10.03 8.65 7.86
CA ASP A 65 11.00 9.75 7.95
C ASP A 65 12.40 9.27 8.34
N GLU A 66 12.49 8.21 9.16
CA GLU A 66 13.74 7.52 9.51
C GLU A 66 14.25 6.58 8.40
N GLY A 67 13.53 6.44 7.27
CA GLY A 67 13.89 5.54 6.18
C GLY A 67 13.69 4.05 6.48
N GLN A 68 13.01 3.72 7.58
CA GLN A 68 12.68 2.36 8.01
C GLN A 68 11.42 1.81 7.34
N LEU A 69 10.63 2.67 6.68
CA LEU A 69 9.51 2.28 5.83
C LEU A 69 9.71 2.83 4.42
N SER A 70 9.54 1.98 3.41
CA SER A 70 9.49 2.43 2.03
C SER A 70 8.26 3.30 1.79
N GLN A 71 8.34 4.22 0.81
CA GLN A 71 7.23 5.09 0.43
C GLN A 71 5.96 4.30 0.06
N GLU A 72 6.12 3.14 -0.59
CA GLU A 72 4.99 2.28 -0.97
C GLU A 72 4.30 1.65 0.25
N THR A 73 5.09 1.14 1.21
CA THR A 73 4.55 0.58 2.46
C THR A 73 3.86 1.66 3.27
N HIS A 74 4.50 2.82 3.41
CA HIS A 74 3.93 4.00 4.07
C HIS A 74 2.56 4.36 3.48
N ALA A 75 2.50 4.57 2.16
CA ALA A 75 1.26 4.93 1.47
C ALA A 75 0.15 3.88 1.68
N ARG A 76 0.51 2.59 1.68
CA ARG A 76 -0.46 1.51 1.90
C ARG A 76 -1.01 1.50 3.34
N LEU A 77 -0.14 1.65 4.33
CA LEU A 77 -0.57 1.69 5.74
C LEU A 77 -1.37 2.96 6.04
N ALA A 78 -0.97 4.11 5.51
CA ALA A 78 -1.70 5.37 5.62
C ALA A 78 -3.11 5.24 5.02
N ALA A 79 -3.26 4.59 3.85
CA ALA A 79 -4.58 4.35 3.25
C ALA A 79 -5.50 3.50 4.15
N MET A 80 -4.96 2.51 4.86
CA MET A 80 -5.74 1.71 5.82
C MET A 80 -6.15 2.53 7.05
N VAL A 81 -5.26 3.42 7.53
CA VAL A 81 -5.58 4.37 8.61
C VAL A 81 -6.71 5.30 8.20
N GLU A 82 -6.63 5.92 7.03
CA GLU A 82 -7.68 6.83 6.53
C GLU A 82 -9.01 6.11 6.31
N LYS A 83 -8.97 4.88 5.79
CA LYS A 83 -10.14 4.01 5.65
C LYS A 83 -10.80 3.74 7.02
N ALA A 84 -9.99 3.49 8.05
CA ALA A 84 -10.49 3.32 9.42
C ALA A 84 -11.09 4.62 9.99
N ARG A 85 -10.46 5.78 9.76
CA ARG A 85 -11.00 7.10 10.15
C ARG A 85 -12.34 7.39 9.46
N ALA A 86 -12.52 6.94 8.22
CA ALA A 86 -13.78 7.02 7.49
C ALA A 86 -14.87 6.05 8.01
N GLY A 87 -14.61 5.31 9.09
CA GLY A 87 -15.55 4.36 9.70
C GLY A 87 -15.50 2.96 9.07
N GLN A 88 -14.65 2.72 8.07
CA GLN A 88 -14.54 1.44 7.37
C GLN A 88 -13.58 0.47 8.08
N TRP A 89 -13.66 0.40 9.40
CA TRP A 89 -12.75 -0.35 10.27
C TRP A 89 -12.51 -1.81 9.85
N LYS A 90 -13.59 -2.55 9.61
CA LYS A 90 -13.51 -3.98 9.23
C LYS A 90 -12.83 -4.17 7.88
N GLU A 91 -12.97 -3.21 6.97
CA GLU A 91 -12.34 -3.28 5.65
C GLU A 91 -10.84 -2.99 5.77
N ALA A 92 -10.47 -1.95 6.52
CA ALA A 92 -9.08 -1.65 6.84
C ALA A 92 -8.38 -2.85 7.53
N GLU A 93 -9.03 -3.51 8.50
CA GLU A 93 -8.46 -4.69 9.16
C GLU A 93 -8.24 -5.84 8.16
N ARG A 94 -9.22 -6.13 7.29
CA ARG A 94 -9.08 -7.19 6.28
C ARG A 94 -7.93 -6.92 5.33
N GLU A 95 -7.78 -5.67 4.90
CA GLU A 95 -6.67 -5.26 4.04
C GLU A 95 -5.33 -5.39 4.74
N LEU A 96 -5.24 -5.00 6.01
CA LEU A 96 -4.02 -5.18 6.79
C LEU A 96 -3.68 -6.66 6.99
N VAL A 97 -4.66 -7.52 7.24
CA VAL A 97 -4.46 -8.97 7.33
C VAL A 97 -3.98 -9.55 6.00
N ALA A 98 -4.56 -9.12 4.88
CA ALA A 98 -4.11 -9.53 3.56
C ALA A 98 -2.67 -9.05 3.29
N PHE A 99 -2.35 -7.83 3.70
CA PHE A 99 -1.02 -7.25 3.59
C PHE A 99 0.02 -8.02 4.42
N GLN A 100 -0.31 -8.37 5.67
CA GLN A 100 0.52 -9.22 6.54
C GLN A 100 0.76 -10.61 5.94
N LYS A 101 -0.28 -11.24 5.38
CA LYS A 101 -0.17 -12.57 4.75
C LYS A 101 0.68 -12.57 3.48
N ALA A 102 0.77 -11.42 2.80
CA ALA A 102 1.59 -11.27 1.61
C ALA A 102 3.08 -11.01 1.92
N GLN A 103 3.43 -10.85 3.20
CA GLN A 103 4.82 -10.78 3.63
C GLN A 103 5.45 -12.18 3.57
N ARG A 104 6.64 -12.28 2.98
CA ARG A 104 7.42 -13.51 3.07
C ARG A 104 7.90 -13.69 4.51
N PRO A 105 7.98 -14.93 5.01
CA PRO A 105 8.64 -15.19 6.28
C PRO A 105 10.07 -14.64 6.21
N PRO A 106 10.55 -13.92 7.24
CA PRO A 106 11.95 -13.52 7.29
C PRO A 106 12.82 -14.77 7.22
N ALA A 107 13.90 -14.74 6.43
CA ALA A 107 14.88 -15.82 6.41
C ALA A 107 15.39 -16.04 7.84
N ARG A 108 15.49 -17.32 8.25
CA ARG A 108 15.95 -17.72 9.60
C ARG A 108 17.45 -17.54 9.74
#